data_AF-A0AAW1I3Q4-F1
#
_entry.id   AF-A0AAW1I3Q4-F1
#
_cell.length_a   1.000
_cell.length_b   1.000
_cell.length_c   1.000
_cell.angle_alpha   90.00
_cell.angle_beta   90.00
_cell.angle_gamma   90.00
#
_symmetry.space_group_name_H-M   'P 1'
#
loop_
_entity.id
_entity.type
_entity.pdbx_description
1 polymer ?
#
loop_
_entity_poly.entity_id
_entity_poly.type
_entity_poly.pdbx_seq_one_letter_code
_entity_poly.pdbx_strand_id
1 'polypeptide(L)'
;MVGNFEKLEKTKEFTMCKIESFSSSERKIDKLKKILSESAKFEKLRATMNRSSRIKLMLRAISTVLLWTIVFQLIAISEFWRPTLLKSWPSCFHNHTFMETHLKLQLPLSSPKIVRPPKRVYKNNGYLMVSCNGGLNQMRAAICDMVAIARHLNVTLIVPELDKTSFWNDPSEFHDIFDVDHFITSLRDEVRILKELPLKLKLRNEFKPLYSLPPVSWSDLSYYQNQILPLLQKNKVLHLNKTDTRLANNGLPLEIQKLRCKVNYEALKFTPQIEELGKRVVNILRQNGPFLVLHLRYEMDMLSFSGCTQGCTTDEADELTRMRYSYPWWKEKNIDSDAKRREGLCPLTPEETALTLQALGIDQNIQIYIAAGEIYGGKRRMDSLASSFPNLVSVYGV
;
A
#
# COMPACT_ATOMS: atom_id res chain seq x y z
N MET A 1 -13.77 -30.97 -31.80
CA MET A 1 -14.40 -29.81 -32.47
C MET A 1 -13.62 -28.58 -32.05
N VAL A 2 -12.87 -28.01 -32.99
CA VAL A 2 -12.03 -26.83 -32.79
C VAL A 2 -12.95 -25.62 -32.73
N GLY A 3 -12.98 -24.93 -31.59
CA GLY A 3 -13.78 -23.72 -31.36
C GLY A 3 -12.90 -22.60 -30.86
N ASN A 4 -12.83 -21.53 -31.64
CA ASN A 4 -12.03 -20.32 -31.43
C ASN A 4 -12.19 -19.73 -30.01
N PHE A 5 -11.09 -19.72 -29.25
CA PHE A 5 -10.91 -18.89 -28.06
C PHE A 5 -10.31 -17.54 -28.46
N GLU A 6 -11.11 -16.68 -29.09
CA GLU A 6 -10.79 -15.26 -29.29
C GLU A 6 -11.93 -14.40 -28.71
N LYS A 7 -11.89 -14.20 -27.39
CA LYS A 7 -12.43 -13.03 -26.65
C LYS A 7 -12.39 -13.29 -25.15
N LEU A 8 -11.23 -13.11 -24.55
CA LEU A 8 -11.11 -12.92 -23.10
C LEU A 8 -9.96 -11.95 -22.84
N GLU A 9 -10.18 -10.67 -23.15
CA GLU A 9 -9.28 -9.61 -22.74
C GLU A 9 -10.09 -8.39 -22.28
N LYS A 10 -10.66 -8.49 -21.07
CA LYS A 10 -11.00 -7.36 -20.20
C LYS A 10 -10.85 -7.76 -18.73
N THR A 11 -9.73 -8.39 -18.38
CA THR A 11 -9.24 -8.30 -17.01
C THR A 11 -8.69 -6.89 -16.83
N LYS A 12 -9.35 -6.09 -15.97
CA LYS A 12 -8.77 -4.85 -15.45
C LYS A 12 -7.62 -5.21 -14.51
N GLU A 13 -6.55 -5.70 -15.07
CA GLU A 13 -5.27 -5.75 -14.38
C GLU A 13 -4.83 -4.28 -14.20
N PHE A 14 -4.51 -3.89 -12.96
CA PHE A 14 -3.97 -2.57 -12.63
C PHE A 14 -2.50 -2.50 -13.11
N THR A 15 -2.25 -2.72 -14.39
CA THR A 15 -0.96 -2.46 -15.00
C THR A 15 -0.87 -0.97 -15.21
N MET A 16 -0.24 -0.27 -14.26
CA MET A 16 0.07 1.16 -14.32
C MET A 16 0.87 1.57 -15.59
N CYS A 17 1.36 0.58 -16.34
CA CYS A 17 2.25 0.70 -17.49
C CYS A 17 1.71 0.07 -18.78
N LYS A 18 0.38 -0.14 -18.93
CA LYS A 18 -0.18 -0.56 -20.22
C LYS A 18 -0.38 0.67 -21.12
N ILE A 19 0.37 0.74 -22.23
CA ILE A 19 0.14 1.72 -23.29
C ILE A 19 -0.88 1.11 -24.25
N GLU A 20 -2.16 1.40 -24.07
CA GLU A 20 -3.18 1.05 -25.06
C GLU A 20 -3.42 2.25 -25.99
N SER A 21 -3.22 2.06 -27.29
CA SER A 21 -3.66 3.00 -28.32
C SER A 21 -5.16 2.82 -28.53
N PHE A 22 -5.98 3.82 -28.19
CA PHE A 22 -7.40 3.81 -28.55
C PHE A 22 -7.88 5.15 -29.09
N SER A 23 -8.55 5.07 -30.25
CA SER A 23 -9.20 6.18 -30.94
C SER A 23 -10.46 6.62 -30.20
N SER A 24 -10.67 7.93 -30.11
CA SER A 24 -11.79 8.55 -29.42
C SER A 24 -13.13 8.28 -30.12
N SER A 25 -14.12 7.80 -29.36
CA SER A 25 -15.53 8.04 -29.67
C SER A 25 -16.25 8.46 -28.39
N GLU A 26 -16.76 9.68 -28.38
CA GLU A 26 -17.51 10.29 -27.29
C GLU A 26 -18.78 9.51 -26.95
N ARG A 27 -19.10 9.42 -25.66
CA ARG A 27 -20.48 9.23 -25.18
C ARG A 27 -20.63 9.87 -23.78
N LYS A 28 -21.15 11.10 -23.77
CA LYS A 28 -21.80 11.72 -22.60
C LYS A 28 -23.28 11.35 -22.60
N ILE A 29 -23.89 11.50 -21.43
CA ILE A 29 -25.33 11.40 -21.11
C ILE A 29 -25.79 9.98 -20.70
N ASP A 30 -25.61 9.65 -19.41
CA ASP A 30 -26.70 9.16 -18.56
C ASP A 30 -26.24 9.00 -17.11
N LYS A 31 -26.32 10.08 -16.32
CA LYS A 31 -26.20 10.01 -14.84
C LYS A 31 -26.83 11.18 -14.08
N LEU A 32 -27.79 11.86 -14.70
CA LEU A 32 -28.47 13.02 -14.11
C LEU A 32 -29.96 12.79 -13.77
N LYS A 33 -30.39 11.53 -13.61
CA LYS A 33 -31.75 11.18 -13.18
C LYS A 33 -31.85 10.35 -11.89
N LYS A 34 -30.75 10.08 -11.19
CA LYS A 34 -30.77 9.31 -9.92
C LYS A 34 -30.49 10.14 -8.65
N ILE A 35 -30.45 11.46 -8.76
CA ILE A 35 -30.19 12.38 -7.62
C ILE A 35 -31.46 13.09 -7.12
N LEU A 36 -32.61 12.92 -7.79
CA LEU A 36 -33.86 13.61 -7.43
C LEU A 36 -34.89 12.75 -6.68
N SER A 37 -34.50 11.61 -6.11
CA SER A 37 -35.42 10.68 -5.43
C SER A 37 -35.12 10.43 -3.93
N GLU A 38 -34.17 11.14 -3.32
CA GLU A 38 -33.83 10.92 -1.90
C GLU A 38 -34.01 12.16 -0.99
N SER A 39 -34.47 13.29 -1.52
CA SER A 39 -34.73 14.49 -0.72
C SER A 39 -36.10 14.52 -0.01
N ALA A 40 -36.91 13.47 -0.10
CA ALA A 40 -38.29 13.45 0.43
C ALA A 40 -38.54 12.51 1.63
N LYS A 41 -37.49 11.96 2.27
CA LYS A 41 -37.62 11.10 3.46
C LYS A 41 -37.00 11.65 4.75
N PHE A 42 -36.55 12.91 4.76
CA PHE A 42 -35.83 13.50 5.90
C PHE A 42 -36.58 14.58 6.70
N GLU A 43 -37.90 14.70 6.54
CA GLU A 43 -38.71 15.63 7.36
C GLU A 43 -39.60 14.96 8.41
N LYS A 44 -39.67 13.62 8.49
CA LYS A 44 -40.58 12.93 9.43
C LYS A 44 -39.91 12.35 10.69
N LEU A 45 -38.63 12.62 10.93
CA LEU A 45 -37.87 12.11 12.11
C LEU A 45 -37.42 13.19 13.09
N ARG A 46 -37.80 14.46 12.88
CA ARG A 46 -37.41 15.58 13.77
C ARG A 46 -38.43 15.86 14.90
N ALA A 47 -39.50 15.08 15.02
CA ALA A 47 -40.60 15.35 15.95
C ALA A 47 -40.83 14.27 17.02
N THR A 48 -39.80 13.56 17.48
CA THR A 48 -39.92 12.63 18.64
C THR A 48 -38.58 12.42 19.35
N MET A 49 -37.91 13.47 19.83
CA MET A 49 -36.82 13.27 20.80
C MET A 49 -36.48 14.55 21.56
N ASN A 50 -37.42 15.03 22.37
CA ASN A 50 -37.16 16.10 23.34
C ASN A 50 -37.71 15.72 24.72
N ARG A 51 -37.12 14.68 25.34
CA ARG A 51 -37.27 14.40 26.78
C ARG A 51 -36.20 13.42 27.32
N SER A 52 -34.91 13.73 27.18
CA SER A 52 -33.85 13.00 27.93
C SER A 52 -32.48 13.71 27.89
N SER A 53 -32.44 15.01 28.23
CA SER A 53 -31.19 15.79 28.20
C SER A 53 -30.52 15.94 29.58
N ARG A 54 -31.27 15.86 30.68
CA ARG A 54 -30.71 16.10 32.03
C ARG A 54 -30.12 14.85 32.71
N ILE A 55 -30.61 13.65 32.37
CA ILE A 55 -30.13 12.39 32.97
C ILE A 55 -28.77 11.96 32.38
N LYS A 56 -28.55 12.20 31.08
CA LYS A 56 -27.30 11.86 30.39
C LYS A 56 -26.12 12.74 30.84
N LEU A 57 -26.39 13.97 31.27
CA LEU A 57 -25.36 14.88 31.79
C LEU A 57 -24.88 14.45 33.19
N MET A 58 -25.81 14.04 34.06
CA MET A 58 -25.48 13.55 35.41
C MET A 58 -24.70 12.22 35.36
N LEU A 59 -25.07 11.30 34.48
CA LEU A 59 -24.35 10.04 34.29
C LEU A 59 -22.90 10.22 33.77
N ARG A 60 -22.65 11.25 32.94
CA ARG A 60 -21.29 11.60 32.47
C ARG A 60 -20.43 12.24 33.54
N ALA A 61 -21.02 13.01 34.47
CA ALA A 61 -20.28 13.61 35.58
C ALA A 61 -19.86 12.55 36.61
N ILE A 62 -20.73 11.58 36.90
CA ILE A 62 -20.43 10.51 37.85
C ILE A 62 -19.34 9.56 37.31
N SER A 63 -19.39 9.20 36.03
CA SER A 63 -18.39 8.31 35.42
C SER A 63 -17.00 8.97 35.32
N THR A 64 -16.94 10.29 35.10
CA THR A 64 -15.67 11.01 35.07
C THR A 64 -15.04 11.13 36.46
N VAL A 65 -15.84 11.35 37.51
CA VAL A 65 -15.32 11.35 38.89
C VAL A 65 -14.80 9.97 39.29
N LEU A 66 -15.52 8.89 38.97
CA LEU A 66 -15.08 7.51 39.25
C LEU A 66 -13.77 7.16 38.54
N LEU A 67 -13.63 7.54 37.26
CA LEU A 67 -12.40 7.34 36.49
C LEU A 67 -11.22 8.10 37.09
N TRP A 68 -11.43 9.35 37.50
CA TRP A 68 -10.38 10.14 38.16
C TRP A 68 -10.00 9.56 39.52
N THR A 69 -10.94 9.05 40.31
CA THR A 69 -10.62 8.38 41.58
C THR A 69 -9.77 7.11 41.38
N ILE A 70 -10.02 6.35 40.32
CA ILE A 70 -9.23 5.16 39.97
C ILE A 70 -7.81 5.56 39.54
N VAL A 71 -7.67 6.62 38.73
CA VAL A 71 -6.36 7.14 38.32
C VAL A 71 -5.55 7.63 39.51
N PHE A 72 -6.16 8.36 40.44
CA PHE A 72 -5.47 8.82 41.65
C PHE A 72 -5.06 7.66 42.57
N GLN A 73 -5.87 6.60 42.68
CA GLN A 73 -5.47 5.39 43.41
C GLN A 73 -4.31 4.66 42.75
N LEU A 74 -4.26 4.57 41.42
CA LEU A 74 -3.16 3.94 40.68
C LEU A 74 -1.85 4.73 40.80
N ILE A 75 -1.92 6.07 40.82
CA ILE A 75 -0.74 6.93 41.04
C ILE A 75 -0.22 6.76 42.48
N ALA A 76 -1.11 6.72 43.48
CA ALA A 76 -0.73 6.47 44.87
C ALA A 76 -0.10 5.08 45.10
N ILE A 77 -0.50 4.07 44.31
CA ILE A 77 0.09 2.72 44.35
C ILE A 77 1.44 2.67 43.60
N SER A 78 1.62 3.49 42.55
CA SER A 78 2.88 3.55 41.79
C SER A 78 4.05 4.15 42.58
N GLU A 79 3.77 4.95 43.61
CA GLU A 79 4.79 5.49 44.53
C GLU A 79 5.35 4.43 45.50
N PHE A 80 4.72 3.24 45.61
CA PHE A 80 5.18 2.14 46.47
C PHE A 80 6.01 1.06 45.73
N TRP A 81 6.09 1.11 44.40
CA TRP A 81 6.88 0.20 43.59
C TRP A 81 7.90 0.97 42.76
N ARG A 82 8.98 1.38 43.41
CA ARG A 82 10.19 1.90 42.78
C ARG A 82 11.28 0.82 42.86
N PRO A 83 11.55 0.01 41.81
CA PRO A 83 12.72 -0.85 41.79
C PRO A 83 13.97 0.00 41.55
N THR A 84 14.78 0.16 42.58
CA THR A 84 16.16 0.61 42.49
C THR A 84 17.02 -0.50 41.88
N LEU A 85 17.27 -0.47 40.57
CA LEU A 85 18.37 -1.24 39.97
C LEU A 85 19.04 -0.44 38.85
N LEU A 86 20.12 0.24 39.23
CA LEU A 86 21.12 0.81 38.34
C LEU A 86 22.48 0.39 38.93
N LYS A 87 23.20 -0.53 38.27
CA LYS A 87 24.67 -0.56 38.09
C LYS A 87 25.21 -1.92 37.62
N SER A 88 26.20 -1.81 36.72
CA SER A 88 27.24 -2.77 36.27
C SER A 88 26.83 -3.99 35.46
N TRP A 89 27.25 -4.08 34.18
CA TRP A 89 28.52 -4.75 33.78
C TRP A 89 28.82 -4.53 32.26
N PRO A 90 29.97 -4.97 31.66
CA PRO A 90 30.84 -4.10 30.89
C PRO A 90 30.91 -4.45 29.39
N SER A 91 31.38 -3.49 28.59
CA SER A 91 31.72 -3.70 27.19
C SER A 91 33.07 -4.43 27.08
N CYS A 92 33.06 -5.66 26.58
CA CYS A 92 34.25 -6.38 26.11
C CYS A 92 33.92 -7.15 24.83
N PHE A 93 34.25 -6.59 23.67
CA PHE A 93 34.80 -7.38 22.57
C PHE A 93 36.03 -6.66 22.03
N HIS A 94 37.17 -7.30 22.28
CA HIS A 94 38.50 -6.89 21.89
C HIS A 94 38.70 -6.97 20.37
N ASN A 95 39.49 -6.02 19.86
CA ASN A 95 40.12 -6.08 18.55
C ASN A 95 41.07 -7.28 18.48
N HIS A 96 40.83 -8.19 17.54
CA HIS A 96 41.88 -9.09 17.07
C HIS A 96 42.45 -8.55 15.76
N THR A 97 43.63 -7.95 15.90
CA THR A 97 44.55 -7.62 14.82
C THR A 97 45.11 -8.93 14.26
N PHE A 98 44.68 -9.34 13.07
CA PHE A 98 45.40 -10.34 12.29
C PHE A 98 46.32 -9.59 11.32
N MET A 99 47.63 -9.73 11.54
CA MET A 99 48.65 -9.30 10.58
C MET A 99 48.51 -10.15 9.33
N GLU A 100 48.23 -9.51 8.19
CA GLU A 100 48.41 -10.14 6.89
C GLU A 100 49.28 -9.25 6.01
N THR A 101 50.41 -9.83 5.64
CA THR A 101 51.50 -9.34 4.80
C THR A 101 51.00 -8.69 3.51
N HIS A 102 51.32 -7.41 3.32
CA HIS A 102 51.11 -6.69 2.06
C HIS A 102 51.98 -7.27 0.94
N LEU A 103 51.42 -8.16 0.12
CA LEU A 103 51.88 -8.36 -1.25
C LEU A 103 51.15 -7.33 -2.13
N LYS A 104 51.83 -6.24 -2.51
CA LYS A 104 51.31 -5.24 -3.44
C LYS A 104 51.14 -5.86 -4.82
N LEU A 105 49.90 -6.22 -5.17
CA LEU A 105 49.48 -6.37 -6.57
C LEU A 105 48.62 -5.16 -6.93
N GLN A 106 49.24 -4.15 -7.55
CA GLN A 106 48.52 -2.99 -8.09
C GLN A 106 47.73 -3.42 -9.32
N LEU A 107 46.45 -3.75 -9.12
CA LEU A 107 45.44 -3.65 -10.18
C LEU A 107 44.79 -2.25 -10.11
N PRO A 108 44.65 -1.52 -11.24
CA PRO A 108 43.94 -0.26 -11.24
C PRO A 108 42.44 -0.53 -11.10
N LEU A 109 41.90 -0.32 -9.89
CA LEU A 109 40.45 -0.30 -9.66
C LEU A 109 39.89 1.06 -10.09
N SER A 110 39.93 1.36 -11.38
CA SER A 110 39.11 2.42 -11.94
C SER A 110 37.67 1.90 -11.99
N SER A 111 36.90 2.15 -10.94
CA SER A 111 35.45 2.05 -11.03
C SER A 111 35.01 2.95 -12.20
N PRO A 112 34.18 2.46 -13.14
CA PRO A 112 33.73 3.29 -14.23
C PRO A 112 33.02 4.51 -13.62
N LYS A 113 33.52 5.72 -13.94
CA LYS A 113 32.84 6.96 -13.58
C LYS A 113 31.47 6.90 -14.22
N ILE A 114 30.44 6.58 -13.43
CA ILE A 114 29.06 6.59 -13.89
C ILE A 114 28.80 8.00 -14.41
N VAL A 115 28.70 8.14 -15.73
CA VAL A 115 28.38 9.41 -16.38
C VAL A 115 26.95 9.73 -16.01
N ARG A 116 26.85 10.58 -15.01
CA ARG A 116 25.61 10.99 -14.40
C ARG A 116 25.03 12.11 -15.26
N PRO A 117 23.78 12.01 -15.79
CA PRO A 117 23.13 13.14 -16.45
C PRO A 117 23.20 14.40 -15.57
N PRO A 118 23.33 15.58 -16.20
CA PRO A 118 23.43 16.85 -15.50
C PRO A 118 22.18 17.07 -14.65
N LYS A 119 22.37 17.60 -13.44
CA LYS A 119 21.25 17.94 -12.56
C LYS A 119 20.36 18.95 -13.28
N ARG A 120 19.06 18.69 -13.30
CA ARG A 120 18.07 19.59 -13.92
C ARG A 120 18.16 20.99 -13.30
N VAL A 121 18.27 22.02 -14.14
CA VAL A 121 18.06 23.42 -13.71
C VAL A 121 16.56 23.61 -13.55
N TYR A 122 16.08 23.74 -12.32
CA TYR A 122 14.64 23.81 -12.03
C TYR A 122 14.32 25.04 -11.18
N LYS A 123 13.29 25.79 -11.58
CA LYS A 123 12.69 26.86 -10.78
C LYS A 123 11.67 26.22 -9.85
N ASN A 124 11.98 26.15 -8.56
CA ASN A 124 11.17 25.44 -7.57
C ASN A 124 9.84 26.16 -7.31
N ASN A 125 8.71 25.52 -7.62
CA ASN A 125 7.37 26.07 -7.33
C ASN A 125 6.91 25.84 -5.87
N GLY A 126 7.58 24.98 -5.12
CA GLY A 126 7.27 24.70 -3.72
C GLY A 126 7.73 23.31 -3.27
N TYR A 127 7.27 22.88 -2.11
CA TYR A 127 7.58 21.58 -1.51
C TYR A 127 6.31 20.76 -1.37
N LEU A 128 6.34 19.54 -1.88
CA LEU A 128 5.22 18.60 -1.83
C LEU A 128 5.54 17.50 -0.82
N MET A 129 4.72 17.42 0.22
CA MET A 129 4.67 16.27 1.13
C MET A 129 3.52 15.36 0.73
N VAL A 130 3.72 14.06 0.91
CA VAL A 130 2.79 13.03 0.46
C VAL A 130 2.65 11.99 1.56
N SER A 131 1.41 11.69 1.97
CA SER A 131 1.12 10.47 2.71
C SER A 131 0.34 9.51 1.82
N CYS A 132 0.92 8.34 1.59
CA CYS A 132 0.31 7.25 0.86
C CYS A 132 -0.63 6.48 1.81
N ASN A 133 -1.68 5.87 1.27
CA ASN A 133 -2.64 5.09 2.03
C ASN A 133 -2.96 3.76 1.34
N GLY A 134 -3.44 2.80 2.12
CA GLY A 134 -3.79 1.47 1.64
C GLY A 134 -2.63 0.48 1.71
N GLY A 135 -2.78 -0.66 1.03
CA GLY A 135 -1.76 -1.72 1.07
C GLY A 135 -0.49 -1.34 0.32
N LEU A 136 0.62 -2.05 0.56
CA LEU A 136 1.94 -1.72 -0.02
C LEU A 136 1.91 -1.48 -1.54
N ASN A 137 1.20 -2.32 -2.30
CA ASN A 137 1.08 -2.16 -3.76
C ASN A 137 0.28 -0.91 -4.16
N GLN A 138 -0.71 -0.51 -3.37
CA GLN A 138 -1.45 0.74 -3.58
C GLN A 138 -0.57 1.95 -3.26
N MET A 139 0.21 1.87 -2.18
CA MET A 139 1.19 2.90 -1.83
C MET A 139 2.26 3.06 -2.92
N ARG A 140 2.77 1.96 -3.49
CA ARG A 140 3.69 2.02 -4.65
C ARG A 140 3.08 2.80 -5.82
N ALA A 141 1.83 2.50 -6.18
CA ALA A 141 1.13 3.23 -7.23
C ALA A 141 0.95 4.72 -6.90
N ALA A 142 0.57 5.03 -5.65
CA ALA A 142 0.46 6.41 -5.16
C ALA A 142 1.78 7.18 -5.26
N ILE A 143 2.90 6.56 -4.88
CA ILE A 143 4.24 7.16 -5.00
C ILE A 143 4.56 7.47 -6.46
N CYS A 144 4.23 6.56 -7.39
CA CYS A 144 4.45 6.77 -8.82
C CYS A 144 3.64 7.96 -9.35
N ASP A 145 2.37 8.07 -8.96
CA ASP A 145 1.51 9.20 -9.30
C ASP A 145 2.09 10.51 -8.77
N MET A 146 2.49 10.53 -7.50
CA MET A 146 2.98 11.76 -6.85
C MET A 146 4.35 12.21 -7.37
N VAL A 147 5.23 11.28 -7.76
CA VAL A 147 6.47 11.62 -8.47
C VAL A 147 6.17 12.24 -9.84
N ALA A 148 5.22 11.66 -10.59
CA ALA A 148 4.78 12.20 -11.86
C ALA A 148 4.19 13.62 -11.73
N ILE A 149 3.33 13.83 -10.73
CA ILE A 149 2.76 15.14 -10.42
C ILE A 149 3.86 16.11 -9.99
N ALA A 150 4.84 15.67 -9.19
CA ALA A 150 5.93 16.52 -8.76
C ALA A 150 6.80 17.01 -9.94
N ARG A 151 7.06 16.12 -10.91
CA ARG A 151 7.71 16.49 -12.19
C ARG A 151 6.84 17.46 -12.99
N HIS A 152 5.54 17.18 -13.12
CA HIS A 152 4.62 18.00 -13.91
C HIS A 152 4.54 19.44 -13.38
N LEU A 153 4.46 19.60 -12.05
CA LEU A 153 4.33 20.90 -11.40
C LEU A 153 5.67 21.62 -11.14
N ASN A 154 6.81 21.01 -11.46
CA ASN A 154 8.16 21.50 -11.14
C ASN A 154 8.35 21.83 -9.64
N VAL A 155 8.02 20.88 -8.77
CA VAL A 155 8.10 21.04 -7.31
C VAL A 155 9.14 20.10 -6.73
N THR A 156 9.65 20.44 -5.55
CA THR A 156 10.52 19.54 -4.79
C THR A 156 9.66 18.56 -4.00
N LEU A 157 9.81 17.27 -4.27
CA LEU A 157 9.13 16.22 -3.52
C LEU A 157 9.91 15.90 -2.23
N ILE A 158 9.19 15.72 -1.12
CA ILE A 158 9.75 15.13 0.09
C ILE A 158 9.49 13.62 0.02
N VAL A 159 10.44 12.80 0.49
CA VAL A 159 10.29 11.34 0.54
C VAL A 159 8.90 11.01 1.12
N PRO A 160 8.08 10.21 0.41
CA PRO A 160 6.70 9.94 0.82
C PRO A 160 6.62 9.24 2.17
N GLU A 161 5.58 9.57 2.93
CA GLU A 161 5.20 8.86 4.14
C GLU A 161 4.31 7.67 3.78
N LEU A 162 4.58 6.52 4.40
CA LEU A 162 3.78 5.32 4.26
C LEU A 162 2.64 5.30 5.28
N ASP A 163 1.60 4.56 4.94
CA ASP A 163 0.43 4.38 5.78
C ASP A 163 0.74 3.47 6.97
N LYS A 164 0.41 3.94 8.17
CA LYS A 164 0.55 3.19 9.42
C LYS A 164 -0.79 2.99 10.12
N THR A 165 -1.88 3.42 9.49
CA THR A 165 -3.20 3.54 10.13
C THR A 165 -4.27 2.70 9.46
N SER A 166 -3.98 2.12 8.30
CA SER A 166 -4.88 1.21 7.60
C SER A 166 -4.89 -0.19 8.20
N PHE A 167 -5.70 -1.06 7.60
CA PHE A 167 -5.94 -2.44 8.02
C PHE A 167 -4.66 -3.23 8.35
N TRP A 168 -3.61 -3.08 7.55
CA TRP A 168 -2.34 -3.80 7.75
C TRP A 168 -1.54 -3.30 8.95
N ASN A 169 -1.75 -2.04 9.37
CA ASN A 169 -1.14 -1.42 10.56
C ASN A 169 0.38 -1.65 10.68
N ASP A 170 1.08 -1.64 9.54
CA ASP A 170 2.53 -1.83 9.47
C ASP A 170 3.23 -0.55 9.96
N PRO A 171 4.10 -0.60 10.98
CA PRO A 171 4.78 0.57 11.50
C PRO A 171 5.94 1.06 10.63
N SER A 172 6.32 0.29 9.59
CA SER A 172 7.49 0.55 8.76
C SER A 172 7.43 1.91 8.07
N GLU A 173 8.56 2.61 8.09
CA GLU A 173 8.77 3.84 7.35
C GLU A 173 9.23 3.55 5.91
N PHE A 174 9.26 4.59 5.07
CA PHE A 174 9.76 4.46 3.70
C PHE A 174 11.15 3.85 3.63
N HIS A 175 12.04 4.21 4.57
CA HIS A 175 13.44 3.76 4.58
C HIS A 175 13.63 2.32 5.08
N ASP A 176 12.63 1.76 5.77
CA ASP A 176 12.66 0.36 6.19
C ASP A 176 12.38 -0.58 5.00
N ILE A 177 11.55 -0.12 4.05
CA ILE A 177 11.11 -0.90 2.89
C ILE A 177 11.94 -0.59 1.65
N PHE A 178 12.19 0.69 1.34
CA PHE A 178 12.83 1.13 0.10
C PHE A 178 14.17 1.83 0.33
N ASP A 179 15.11 1.61 -0.58
CA ASP A 179 16.41 2.30 -0.60
C ASP A 179 16.21 3.78 -0.98
N VAL A 180 16.26 4.65 0.04
CA VAL A 180 16.04 6.10 -0.10
C VAL A 180 17.09 6.76 -1.02
N ASP A 181 18.36 6.35 -0.90
CA ASP A 181 19.44 6.99 -1.66
C ASP A 181 19.39 6.58 -3.12
N HIS A 182 19.05 5.32 -3.40
CA HIS A 182 18.75 4.84 -4.75
C HIS A 182 17.52 5.54 -5.35
N PHE A 183 16.43 5.68 -4.58
CA PHE A 183 15.22 6.37 -5.02
C PHE A 183 15.50 7.84 -5.42
N ILE A 184 16.25 8.57 -4.60
CA ILE A 184 16.63 9.96 -4.91
C ILE A 184 17.59 10.02 -6.10
N THR A 185 18.57 9.12 -6.18
CA THR A 185 19.61 9.16 -7.20
C THR A 185 19.11 8.72 -8.58
N SER A 186 18.23 7.73 -8.66
CA SER A 186 17.65 7.22 -9.91
C SER A 186 16.70 8.22 -10.57
N LEU A 187 16.10 9.13 -9.80
CA LEU A 187 15.13 10.13 -10.25
C LEU A 187 15.69 11.56 -10.34
N ARG A 188 16.98 11.76 -10.08
CA ARG A 188 17.60 13.09 -9.94
C ARG A 188 17.59 13.98 -11.19
N ASP A 189 17.43 13.36 -12.36
CA ASP A 189 17.27 14.01 -13.66
C ASP A 189 15.81 14.39 -13.94
N GLU A 190 14.86 13.77 -13.24
CA GLU A 190 13.42 13.93 -13.47
C GLU A 190 12.75 14.87 -12.47
N VAL A 191 12.98 14.64 -11.18
CA VAL A 191 12.38 15.37 -10.06
C VAL A 191 13.41 15.58 -8.96
N ARG A 192 13.38 16.75 -8.30
CA ARG A 192 14.19 16.95 -7.09
C ARG A 192 13.46 16.34 -5.89
N ILE A 193 14.11 15.40 -5.22
CA ILE A 193 13.62 14.77 -4.00
C ILE A 193 14.54 15.12 -2.83
N LEU A 194 13.96 15.40 -1.66
CA LEU A 194 14.67 15.57 -0.40
C LEU A 194 14.16 14.55 0.62
N LYS A 195 15.07 14.06 1.48
CA LYS A 195 14.70 13.16 2.60
C LYS A 195 13.71 13.83 3.54
N GLU A 196 13.92 15.11 3.82
CA GLU A 196 13.11 15.88 4.76
C GLU A 196 12.94 17.32 4.28
N LEU A 197 11.94 18.01 4.85
CA LEU A 197 11.77 19.44 4.63
C LEU A 197 13.00 20.24 5.12
N PRO A 198 13.42 21.29 4.41
CA PRO A 198 14.44 22.21 4.89
C PRO A 198 14.09 22.81 6.26
N LEU A 199 15.08 22.94 7.17
CA LEU A 199 14.89 23.40 8.55
C LEU A 199 14.07 24.68 8.68
N LYS A 200 14.33 25.69 7.83
CA LYS A 200 13.58 26.96 7.83
C LYS A 200 12.08 26.77 7.58
N LEU A 201 11.71 25.77 6.79
CA LEU A 201 10.32 25.44 6.50
C LEU A 201 9.71 24.54 7.57
N LYS A 202 10.49 23.63 8.16
CA LYS A 202 10.06 22.87 9.35
C LYS A 202 9.65 23.82 10.49
N LEU A 203 10.54 24.75 10.85
CA LEU A 203 10.29 25.75 11.89
C LEU A 203 9.06 26.61 11.55
N ARG A 204 8.90 27.04 10.29
CA ARG A 204 7.70 27.79 9.88
C ARG A 204 6.40 26.99 10.05
N ASN A 205 6.45 25.69 9.81
CA ASN A 205 5.31 24.78 9.94
C ASN A 205 4.99 24.44 11.41
N GLU A 206 5.92 24.61 12.35
CA GLU A 206 5.62 24.49 13.78
C GLU A 206 4.69 25.62 14.25
N PHE A 207 4.80 26.81 13.68
CA PHE A 207 3.98 27.97 14.04
C PHE A 207 2.73 28.17 13.17
N LYS A 208 2.65 27.53 12.00
CA LYS A 208 1.48 27.59 11.11
C LYS A 208 1.10 26.18 10.66
N PRO A 209 -0.17 25.76 10.83
CA PRO A 209 -0.60 24.43 10.43
C PRO A 209 -0.34 24.22 8.93
N LEU A 210 0.25 23.07 8.62
CA LEU A 210 0.50 22.62 7.26
C LEU A 210 -0.81 22.50 6.50
N TYR A 211 -0.89 23.09 5.30
CA TYR A 211 -2.08 22.94 4.47
C TYR A 211 -2.12 21.52 3.89
N SER A 212 -3.06 20.71 4.38
CA SER A 212 -3.23 19.30 4.04
C SER A 212 -4.58 19.06 3.40
N LEU A 213 -4.61 18.32 2.29
CA LEU A 213 -5.86 17.91 1.63
C LEU A 213 -5.72 16.57 0.91
N PRO A 214 -6.81 15.79 0.78
CA PRO A 214 -6.87 14.68 -0.14
C PRO A 214 -7.11 15.16 -1.57
N PRO A 215 -6.30 14.76 -2.57
CA PRO A 215 -6.60 15.03 -3.97
C PRO A 215 -7.89 14.35 -4.42
N VAL A 216 -8.53 14.89 -5.45
CA VAL A 216 -9.69 14.25 -6.09
C VAL A 216 -9.24 12.98 -6.83
N SER A 217 -9.95 11.87 -6.62
CA SER A 217 -9.61 10.59 -7.26
C SER A 217 -9.66 10.68 -8.79
N TRP A 218 -8.78 9.95 -9.47
CA TRP A 218 -8.75 9.84 -10.93
C TRP A 218 -8.69 11.18 -11.69
N SER A 219 -7.99 12.16 -11.13
CA SER A 219 -7.88 13.49 -11.73
C SER A 219 -6.85 13.53 -12.85
N ASP A 220 -7.10 14.37 -13.87
CA ASP A 220 -6.14 14.63 -14.94
C ASP A 220 -5.05 15.63 -14.51
N LEU A 221 -4.09 15.88 -15.40
CA LEU A 221 -3.00 16.84 -15.14
C LEU A 221 -3.51 18.29 -15.00
N SER A 222 -4.62 18.64 -15.64
CA SER A 222 -5.18 20.00 -15.59
C SER A 222 -5.70 20.36 -14.20
N TYR A 223 -6.27 19.39 -13.46
CA TYR A 223 -6.63 19.55 -12.06
C TYR A 223 -5.43 19.97 -11.20
N TYR A 224 -4.30 19.28 -11.36
CA TYR A 224 -3.09 19.60 -10.60
C TYR A 224 -2.54 20.98 -10.97
N GLN A 225 -2.53 21.30 -12.27
CA GLN A 225 -2.05 22.58 -12.76
C GLN A 225 -2.92 23.75 -12.29
N ASN A 226 -4.25 23.60 -12.33
CA ASN A 226 -5.19 24.71 -12.11
C ASN A 226 -5.63 24.83 -10.65
N GLN A 227 -5.62 23.75 -9.87
CA GLN A 227 -6.10 23.77 -8.48
C GLN A 227 -4.97 23.55 -7.47
N ILE A 228 -4.08 22.59 -7.71
CA ILE A 228 -3.03 22.22 -6.74
C ILE A 228 -1.84 23.19 -6.78
N LEU A 229 -1.38 23.58 -7.98
CA LEU A 229 -0.25 24.48 -8.13
C LEU A 229 -0.48 25.87 -7.48
N PRO A 230 -1.65 26.53 -7.64
CA PRO A 230 -1.89 27.80 -6.95
C PRO A 230 -1.86 27.68 -5.41
N LEU A 231 -2.39 26.58 -4.87
CA LEU A 231 -2.36 26.31 -3.42
C LEU A 231 -0.92 26.13 -2.93
N LEU A 232 -0.09 25.42 -3.71
CA LEU A 232 1.32 25.23 -3.40
C LEU A 232 2.09 26.56 -3.47
N GLN A 233 1.87 27.37 -4.50
CA GLN A 233 2.54 28.66 -4.65
C GLN A 233 2.22 29.62 -3.49
N LYS A 234 0.97 29.60 -3.01
CA LYS A 234 0.48 30.36 -1.86
C LYS A 234 1.09 29.89 -0.53
N ASN A 235 1.11 28.58 -0.29
CA ASN A 235 1.52 28.02 1.02
C ASN A 235 3.02 27.66 1.10
N LYS A 236 3.72 27.57 -0.04
CA LYS A 236 5.10 27.07 -0.23
C LYS A 236 5.31 25.59 0.10
N VAL A 237 4.61 25.07 1.10
CA VAL A 237 4.56 23.64 1.43
C VAL A 237 3.10 23.19 1.35
N LEU A 238 2.85 22.09 0.65
CA LEU A 238 1.54 21.46 0.53
C LEU A 238 1.65 19.98 0.90
N HIS A 239 0.71 19.49 1.70
CA HIS A 239 0.61 18.08 2.01
C HIS A 239 -0.59 17.46 1.31
N LEU A 240 -0.33 16.46 0.48
CA LEU A 240 -1.38 15.64 -0.11
C LEU A 240 -1.48 14.36 0.72
N ASN A 241 -2.62 14.18 1.39
CA ASN A 241 -2.92 12.97 2.14
C ASN A 241 -3.81 12.03 1.32
N LYS A 242 -3.90 10.76 1.74
CA LYS A 242 -4.74 9.75 1.09
C LYS A 242 -4.53 9.68 -0.43
N THR A 243 -3.30 9.50 -0.87
CA THR A 243 -2.89 9.66 -2.28
C THR A 243 -3.09 8.42 -3.17
N ASP A 244 -3.83 7.41 -2.72
CA ASP A 244 -4.23 6.26 -3.54
C ASP A 244 -5.08 6.67 -4.75
N THR A 245 -4.73 6.22 -5.96
CA THR A 245 -5.53 6.39 -7.20
C THR A 245 -5.93 7.83 -7.54
N ARG A 246 -4.98 8.78 -7.43
CA ARG A 246 -5.27 10.22 -7.62
C ARG A 246 -4.93 10.75 -9.01
N LEU A 247 -4.14 10.04 -9.80
CA LEU A 247 -3.89 10.40 -11.19
C LEU A 247 -4.65 9.47 -12.12
N ALA A 248 -5.31 10.03 -13.13
CA ALA A 248 -5.99 9.24 -14.16
C ALA A 248 -4.99 8.36 -14.92
N ASN A 249 -5.33 7.10 -15.18
CA ASN A 249 -4.45 6.21 -15.97
C ASN A 249 -4.45 6.52 -17.47
N ASN A 250 -5.56 7.04 -17.98
CA ASN A 250 -5.77 7.31 -19.40
C ASN A 250 -5.59 8.80 -19.71
N GLY A 251 -5.20 9.12 -20.95
CA GLY A 251 -5.06 10.51 -21.41
C GLY A 251 -3.82 11.23 -20.88
N LEU A 252 -2.88 10.51 -20.25
CA LEU A 252 -1.60 11.05 -19.84
C LEU A 252 -0.59 11.06 -21.00
N PRO A 253 0.26 12.09 -21.09
CA PRO A 253 1.39 12.09 -22.03
C PRO A 253 2.31 10.89 -21.81
N LEU A 254 2.89 10.39 -22.89
CA LEU A 254 3.77 9.21 -22.86
C LEU A 254 4.94 9.35 -21.87
N GLU A 255 5.54 10.54 -21.78
CA GLU A 255 6.67 10.80 -20.88
C GLU A 255 6.26 10.71 -19.39
N ILE A 256 5.01 11.03 -19.06
CA ILE A 256 4.49 10.86 -17.70
C ILE A 256 4.29 9.38 -17.39
N GLN A 257 3.77 8.60 -18.34
CA GLN A 257 3.63 7.14 -18.16
C GLN A 257 4.99 6.46 -18.02
N LYS A 258 5.96 6.80 -18.87
CA LYS A 258 7.35 6.31 -18.75
C LYS A 258 7.94 6.63 -17.39
N LEU A 259 7.73 7.84 -16.87
CA LEU A 259 8.17 8.19 -15.52
C LEU A 259 7.50 7.32 -14.45
N ARG A 260 6.18 7.13 -14.49
CA ARG A 260 5.48 6.24 -13.53
C ARG A 260 6.07 4.83 -13.55
N CYS A 261 6.39 4.30 -14.73
CA CYS A 261 7.05 3.01 -14.88
C CYS A 261 8.47 2.99 -14.33
N LYS A 262 9.29 4.00 -14.65
CA LYS A 262 10.64 4.17 -14.09
C LYS A 262 10.58 4.20 -12.56
N VAL A 263 9.64 4.93 -11.98
CA VAL A 263 9.47 4.99 -10.52
C VAL A 263 9.11 3.60 -9.97
N ASN A 264 8.11 2.92 -10.56
CA ASN A 264 7.60 1.67 -10.03
C ASN A 264 8.60 0.50 -10.11
N TYR A 265 9.33 0.40 -11.22
CA TYR A 265 10.16 -0.76 -11.53
C TYR A 265 11.67 -0.53 -11.32
N GLU A 266 12.14 0.72 -11.35
CA GLU A 266 13.56 1.04 -11.21
C GLU A 266 13.85 1.80 -9.90
N ALA A 267 13.09 2.85 -9.60
CA ALA A 267 13.40 3.73 -8.47
C ALA A 267 12.95 3.17 -7.11
N LEU A 268 11.79 2.52 -7.05
CA LEU A 268 11.27 1.85 -5.85
C LEU A 268 11.93 0.49 -5.66
N LYS A 269 13.23 0.54 -5.36
CA LYS A 269 14.04 -0.63 -5.02
C LYS A 269 13.93 -0.92 -3.53
N PHE A 270 13.76 -2.18 -3.15
CA PHE A 270 13.77 -2.58 -1.75
C PHE A 270 15.13 -2.32 -1.10
N THR A 271 15.15 -2.23 0.24
CA THR A 271 16.40 -2.13 1.00
C THR A 271 17.33 -3.32 0.72
N PRO A 272 18.66 -3.14 0.83
CA PRO A 272 19.62 -4.22 0.60
C PRO A 272 19.33 -5.48 1.42
N GLN A 273 18.86 -5.32 2.66
CA GLN A 273 18.51 -6.42 3.57
C GLN A 273 17.35 -7.26 3.02
N ILE A 274 16.28 -6.60 2.54
CA ILE A 274 15.12 -7.28 1.92
C ILE A 274 15.54 -7.96 0.61
N GLU A 275 16.35 -7.30 -0.22
CA GLU A 275 16.84 -7.91 -1.47
C GLU A 275 17.73 -9.13 -1.21
N GLU A 276 18.61 -9.06 -0.21
CA GLU A 276 19.50 -10.17 0.15
C GLU A 276 18.68 -11.36 0.69
N LEU A 277 17.71 -11.09 1.57
CA LEU A 277 16.79 -12.11 2.06
C LEU A 277 16.02 -12.77 0.90
N GLY A 278 15.46 -11.96 -0.01
CA GLY A 278 14.76 -12.47 -1.19
C GLY A 278 15.66 -13.33 -2.09
N LYS A 279 16.89 -12.88 -2.36
CA LYS A 279 17.88 -13.66 -3.11
C LYS A 279 18.22 -14.98 -2.41
N ARG A 280 18.36 -14.97 -1.09
CA ARG A 280 18.62 -16.19 -0.30
C ARG A 280 17.46 -17.18 -0.39
N VAL A 281 16.22 -16.73 -0.24
CA VAL A 281 15.02 -17.57 -0.41
C VAL A 281 14.99 -18.19 -1.81
N VAL A 282 15.18 -17.38 -2.86
CA VAL A 282 15.21 -17.88 -4.23
C VAL A 282 16.34 -18.88 -4.46
N ASN A 283 17.53 -18.65 -3.89
CA ASN A 283 18.65 -19.60 -4.00
C ASN A 283 18.32 -20.93 -3.33
N ILE A 284 17.68 -20.92 -2.16
CA ILE A 284 17.24 -22.15 -1.47
C ILE A 284 16.22 -22.92 -2.31
N LEU A 285 15.23 -22.23 -2.90
CA LEU A 285 14.24 -22.87 -3.76
C LEU A 285 14.92 -23.51 -4.99
N ARG A 286 15.82 -22.79 -5.66
CA ARG A 286 16.55 -23.29 -6.84
C ARG A 286 17.46 -24.47 -6.57
N GLN A 287 17.93 -24.68 -5.34
CA GLN A 287 18.72 -25.86 -5.00
C GLN A 287 17.92 -27.17 -5.18
N ASN A 288 16.59 -27.10 -5.12
CA ASN A 288 15.69 -28.24 -5.31
C ASN A 288 15.19 -28.37 -6.77
N GLY A 289 15.74 -27.57 -7.70
CA GLY A 289 15.37 -27.56 -9.10
C GLY A 289 14.47 -26.38 -9.51
N PRO A 290 13.86 -26.45 -10.71
CA PRO A 290 12.88 -25.47 -11.15
C PRO A 290 11.67 -25.42 -10.22
N PHE A 291 11.16 -24.22 -9.97
CA PHE A 291 10.00 -24.00 -9.11
C PHE A 291 9.05 -22.99 -9.73
N LEU A 292 7.78 -23.08 -9.35
CA LEU A 292 6.72 -22.14 -9.71
C LEU A 292 6.37 -21.27 -8.49
N VAL A 293 6.12 -19.99 -8.71
CA VAL A 293 5.66 -19.07 -7.65
C VAL A 293 4.18 -18.81 -7.84
N LEU A 294 3.40 -19.07 -6.81
CA LEU A 294 1.96 -18.84 -6.80
C LEU A 294 1.62 -17.74 -5.79
N HIS A 295 1.16 -16.59 -6.28
CA HIS A 295 0.58 -15.55 -5.43
C HIS A 295 -0.91 -15.83 -5.23
N LEU A 296 -1.25 -16.38 -4.07
CA LEU A 296 -2.59 -16.88 -3.77
C LEU A 296 -3.31 -15.94 -2.79
N ARG A 297 -4.08 -14.98 -3.32
CA ARG A 297 -4.78 -13.97 -2.53
C ARG A 297 -6.14 -14.46 -2.01
N TYR A 298 -6.12 -15.51 -1.18
CA TYR A 298 -7.30 -16.14 -0.59
C TYR A 298 -7.36 -15.93 0.94
N GLU A 299 -6.96 -14.75 1.40
CA GLU A 299 -7.00 -14.36 2.81
C GLU A 299 -8.38 -13.80 3.21
N MET A 300 -8.67 -13.85 4.51
CA MET A 300 -9.97 -13.43 5.06
C MET A 300 -10.33 -11.98 4.74
N ASP A 301 -9.35 -11.07 4.71
CA ASP A 301 -9.55 -9.65 4.36
C ASP A 301 -9.98 -9.49 2.90
N MET A 302 -9.34 -10.24 2.00
CA MET A 302 -9.65 -10.23 0.56
C MET A 302 -11.05 -10.79 0.30
N LEU A 303 -11.41 -11.91 0.92
CA LEU A 303 -12.74 -12.51 0.76
C LEU A 303 -13.83 -11.63 1.36
N SER A 304 -13.59 -11.04 2.53
CA SER A 304 -14.51 -10.10 3.17
C SER A 304 -14.74 -8.85 2.31
N PHE A 305 -13.66 -8.26 1.78
CA PHE A 305 -13.72 -7.07 0.93
C PHE A 305 -14.42 -7.34 -0.41
N SER A 306 -14.10 -8.45 -1.06
CA SER A 306 -14.68 -8.83 -2.36
C SER A 306 -16.10 -9.38 -2.24
N GLY A 307 -16.50 -9.88 -1.07
CA GLY A 307 -17.78 -10.57 -0.87
C GLY A 307 -17.83 -11.96 -1.51
N CYS A 308 -16.69 -12.52 -1.89
CA CYS A 308 -16.59 -13.81 -2.54
C CYS A 308 -16.61 -14.95 -1.52
N THR A 309 -17.62 -15.82 -1.58
CA THR A 309 -17.88 -16.89 -0.61
C THR A 309 -17.88 -18.28 -1.25
N GLN A 310 -17.39 -18.41 -2.49
CA GLN A 310 -17.31 -19.70 -3.17
C GLN A 310 -16.51 -20.71 -2.34
N GLY A 311 -17.10 -21.88 -2.10
CA GLY A 311 -16.50 -22.93 -1.28
C GLY A 311 -16.54 -22.66 0.23
N CYS A 312 -17.02 -21.50 0.69
CA CYS A 312 -17.18 -21.22 2.12
C CYS A 312 -18.39 -21.98 2.68
N THR A 313 -18.32 -22.35 3.96
CA THR A 313 -19.52 -22.76 4.72
C THR A 313 -20.40 -21.54 5.01
N THR A 314 -21.64 -21.77 5.47
CA THR A 314 -22.52 -20.68 5.91
C THR A 314 -21.89 -19.85 7.03
N ASP A 315 -21.27 -20.51 8.01
CA ASP A 315 -20.61 -19.83 9.13
C ASP A 315 -19.42 -18.99 8.68
N GLU A 316 -18.62 -19.53 7.74
CA GLU A 316 -17.50 -18.81 7.13
C GLU A 316 -18.01 -17.57 6.35
N ALA A 317 -19.06 -17.71 5.56
CA ALA A 317 -19.67 -16.60 4.82
C ALA A 317 -20.24 -15.51 5.74
N ASP A 318 -20.83 -15.90 6.87
CA ASP A 318 -21.33 -14.98 7.89
C ASP A 318 -20.20 -14.24 8.60
N GLU A 319 -19.09 -14.92 8.91
CA GLU A 319 -17.90 -14.30 9.49
C GLU A 319 -17.30 -13.24 8.54
N LEU A 320 -17.11 -13.59 7.27
CA LEU A 320 -16.63 -12.66 6.23
C LEU A 320 -17.56 -11.44 6.10
N THR A 321 -18.87 -11.66 6.24
CA THR A 321 -19.86 -10.58 6.26
C THR A 321 -19.72 -9.70 7.50
N ARG A 322 -19.61 -10.26 8.70
CA ARG A 322 -19.40 -9.48 9.93
C ARG A 322 -18.13 -8.64 9.85
N MET A 323 -17.04 -9.21 9.36
CA MET A 323 -15.78 -8.49 9.13
C MET A 323 -15.98 -7.33 8.15
N ARG A 324 -16.65 -7.55 7.01
CA ARG A 324 -16.92 -6.47 6.04
C ARG A 324 -17.69 -5.31 6.66
N TYR A 325 -18.64 -5.58 7.56
CA TYR A 325 -19.41 -4.54 8.23
C TYR A 325 -18.65 -3.85 9.36
N SER A 326 -17.66 -4.49 9.98
CA SER A 326 -16.87 -3.89 11.07
C SER A 326 -15.95 -2.75 10.62
N TYR A 327 -15.61 -2.66 9.33
CA TYR A 327 -14.73 -1.62 8.76
C TYR A 327 -15.51 -0.49 8.07
N PRO A 328 -15.73 0.69 8.68
CA PRO A 328 -16.65 1.71 8.14
C PRO A 328 -16.23 2.30 6.79
N TRP A 329 -14.94 2.30 6.47
CA TRP A 329 -14.40 2.88 5.23
C TRP A 329 -14.59 2.00 3.99
N TRP A 330 -14.95 0.73 4.14
CA TRP A 330 -15.34 -0.11 3.00
C TRP A 330 -16.74 0.27 2.53
N LYS A 331 -16.84 0.85 1.34
CA LYS A 331 -18.08 1.45 0.82
C LYS A 331 -19.15 0.41 0.47
N GLU A 332 -18.76 -0.66 -0.21
CA GLU A 332 -19.68 -1.73 -0.63
C GLU A 332 -19.89 -2.70 0.54
N LYS A 333 -21.12 -2.73 1.07
CA LYS A 333 -21.49 -3.59 2.19
C LYS A 333 -22.37 -4.75 1.80
N ASN A 334 -23.29 -4.58 0.85
CA ASN A 334 -24.11 -5.68 0.34
C ASN A 334 -23.58 -6.08 -1.03
N ILE A 335 -23.13 -7.33 -1.16
CA ILE A 335 -22.43 -7.83 -2.34
C ILE A 335 -23.05 -9.17 -2.73
N ASP A 336 -23.47 -9.29 -3.99
CA ASP A 336 -23.85 -10.56 -4.61
C ASP A 336 -22.58 -11.31 -5.02
N SER A 337 -22.29 -12.39 -4.29
CA SER A 337 -21.08 -13.20 -4.49
C SER A 337 -21.03 -13.84 -5.88
N ASP A 338 -22.15 -14.41 -6.32
CA ASP A 338 -22.23 -15.15 -7.57
C ASP A 338 -22.10 -14.21 -8.77
N ALA A 339 -22.69 -13.01 -8.67
CA ALA A 339 -22.53 -11.99 -9.68
C ALA A 339 -21.06 -11.55 -9.81
N LYS A 340 -20.38 -11.21 -8.71
CA LYS A 340 -18.96 -10.84 -8.72
C LYS A 340 -18.10 -11.95 -9.30
N ARG A 341 -18.42 -13.22 -8.99
CA ARG A 341 -17.69 -14.38 -9.52
C ARG A 341 -17.85 -14.53 -11.03
N ARG A 342 -19.08 -14.41 -11.56
CA ARG A 342 -19.34 -14.44 -13.01
C ARG A 342 -18.63 -13.31 -13.77
N GLU A 343 -18.42 -12.18 -13.11
CA GLU A 343 -17.66 -11.05 -13.66
C GLU A 343 -16.13 -11.22 -13.58
N GLY A 344 -15.64 -12.31 -12.96
CA GLY A 344 -14.20 -12.55 -12.79
C GLY A 344 -13.55 -11.65 -11.74
N LEU A 345 -14.33 -11.13 -10.78
CA LEU A 345 -13.85 -10.22 -9.73
C LEU A 345 -13.55 -10.94 -8.40
N CYS A 346 -13.69 -12.27 -8.37
CA CYS A 346 -13.35 -13.09 -7.21
C CYS A 346 -11.97 -13.73 -7.36
N PRO A 347 -11.21 -13.90 -6.26
CA PRO A 347 -10.04 -14.75 -6.29
C PRO A 347 -10.43 -16.20 -6.61
N LEU A 348 -9.48 -16.93 -7.19
CA LEU A 348 -9.59 -18.38 -7.34
C LEU A 348 -9.45 -19.03 -5.96
N THR A 349 -10.26 -20.06 -5.70
CA THR A 349 -10.05 -20.94 -4.55
C THR A 349 -8.78 -21.77 -4.78
N PRO A 350 -8.17 -22.37 -3.74
CA PRO A 350 -7.03 -23.26 -3.94
C PRO A 350 -7.38 -24.49 -4.79
N GLU A 351 -8.61 -24.99 -4.70
CA GLU A 351 -9.12 -26.07 -5.57
C GLU A 351 -9.16 -25.64 -7.04
N GLU A 352 -9.73 -24.48 -7.35
CA GLU A 352 -9.76 -23.97 -8.72
C GLU A 352 -8.38 -23.65 -9.25
N THR A 353 -7.47 -23.21 -8.37
CA THR A 353 -6.07 -23.00 -8.70
C THR A 353 -5.41 -24.32 -9.08
N ALA A 354 -5.64 -25.40 -8.33
CA ALA A 354 -5.13 -26.74 -8.64
C ALA A 354 -5.64 -27.22 -10.02
N LEU A 355 -6.94 -27.12 -10.26
CA LEU A 355 -7.56 -27.48 -11.54
C LEU A 355 -6.98 -26.66 -12.70
N THR A 356 -6.77 -25.36 -12.50
CA THR A 356 -6.18 -24.47 -13.50
C THR A 356 -4.76 -24.89 -13.84
N LEU A 357 -3.92 -25.16 -12.83
CA LEU A 357 -2.54 -25.60 -13.06
C LEU A 357 -2.48 -26.95 -13.77
N GLN A 358 -3.34 -27.91 -13.41
CA GLN A 358 -3.45 -29.19 -14.10
C GLN A 358 -3.89 -29.03 -15.57
N ALA A 359 -4.89 -28.18 -15.83
CA ALA A 359 -5.37 -27.90 -17.18
C ALA A 359 -4.31 -27.24 -18.07
N LEU A 360 -3.42 -26.44 -17.48
CA LEU A 360 -2.26 -25.85 -18.17
C LEU A 360 -1.11 -26.84 -18.39
N GLY A 361 -1.23 -28.09 -17.94
CA GLY A 361 -0.22 -29.12 -18.09
C GLY A 361 1.02 -28.89 -17.22
N ILE A 362 0.87 -28.18 -16.09
CA ILE A 362 1.95 -28.01 -15.12
C ILE A 362 2.26 -29.37 -14.47
N ASP A 363 3.54 -29.74 -14.46
CA ASP A 363 4.01 -30.97 -13.82
C ASP A 363 3.62 -30.97 -12.33
N GLN A 364 2.90 -32.01 -11.91
CA GLN A 364 2.45 -32.18 -10.52
C GLN A 364 3.61 -32.28 -9.53
N ASN A 365 4.78 -32.73 -9.98
CA ASN A 365 5.98 -32.84 -9.15
C ASN A 365 6.77 -31.52 -9.04
N ILE A 366 6.38 -30.45 -9.75
CA ILE A 366 7.08 -29.17 -9.64
C ILE A 366 7.00 -28.64 -8.21
N GLN A 367 8.10 -28.06 -7.72
CA GLN A 367 8.06 -27.32 -6.47
C GLN A 367 7.23 -26.05 -6.65
N ILE A 368 6.24 -25.81 -5.78
CA ILE A 368 5.44 -24.59 -5.81
C ILE A 368 5.69 -23.81 -4.53
N TYR A 369 6.20 -22.59 -4.68
CA TYR A 369 6.31 -21.63 -3.60
C TYR A 369 5.05 -20.77 -3.52
N ILE A 370 4.35 -20.82 -2.37
CA ILE A 370 3.13 -20.06 -2.11
C ILE A 370 3.50 -18.73 -1.47
N ALA A 371 3.31 -17.65 -2.22
CA ALA A 371 3.40 -16.28 -1.74
C ALA A 371 2.00 -15.79 -1.33
N ALA A 372 1.62 -16.00 -0.08
CA ALA A 372 0.31 -15.60 0.44
C ALA A 372 0.40 -15.27 1.93
N GLY A 373 -0.58 -14.53 2.44
CA GLY A 373 -0.88 -14.52 3.87
C GLY A 373 -1.54 -15.84 4.32
N GLU A 374 -2.16 -15.83 5.50
CA GLU A 374 -2.92 -16.97 5.99
C GLU A 374 -4.14 -17.24 5.10
N ILE A 375 -4.17 -18.43 4.50
CA ILE A 375 -5.27 -18.86 3.62
C ILE A 375 -6.51 -19.14 4.46
N TYR A 376 -7.62 -18.51 4.12
CA TYR A 376 -8.87 -18.66 4.87
C TYR A 376 -9.43 -20.08 4.78
N GLY A 377 -9.69 -20.69 5.93
CA GLY A 377 -10.04 -22.11 6.07
C GLY A 377 -8.83 -23.05 6.21
N GLY A 378 -7.60 -22.52 6.19
CA GLY A 378 -6.36 -23.22 6.51
C GLY A 378 -6.14 -24.50 5.71
N LYS A 379 -5.64 -25.54 6.38
CA LYS A 379 -5.31 -26.84 5.77
C LYS A 379 -6.46 -27.42 4.95
N ARG A 380 -7.68 -27.43 5.50
CA ARG A 380 -8.89 -27.92 4.81
C ARG A 380 -9.08 -27.27 3.44
N ARG A 381 -8.80 -25.97 3.34
CA ARG A 381 -8.92 -25.22 2.08
C ARG A 381 -7.79 -25.54 1.11
N MET A 382 -6.61 -25.83 1.63
CA MET A 382 -5.40 -26.15 0.87
C MET A 382 -5.31 -27.62 0.41
N ASP A 383 -6.09 -28.53 1.02
CA ASP A 383 -6.02 -29.97 0.79
C ASP A 383 -6.08 -30.36 -0.69
N SER A 384 -6.98 -29.76 -1.49
CA SER A 384 -7.09 -30.07 -2.93
C SER A 384 -5.82 -29.68 -3.71
N LEU A 385 -5.22 -28.54 -3.35
CA LEU A 385 -3.99 -28.06 -3.98
C LEU A 385 -2.79 -28.92 -3.55
N ALA A 386 -2.67 -29.21 -2.26
CA ALA A 386 -1.61 -30.06 -1.71
C ALA A 386 -1.67 -31.50 -2.23
N SER A 387 -2.87 -32.04 -2.45
CA SER A 387 -3.06 -33.38 -3.02
C SER A 387 -2.66 -33.43 -4.50
N SER A 388 -2.90 -32.33 -5.24
CA SER A 388 -2.58 -32.24 -6.67
C SER A 388 -1.11 -31.91 -6.93
N PHE A 389 -0.48 -31.18 -6.01
CA PHE A 389 0.90 -30.73 -6.08
C PHE A 389 1.55 -30.94 -4.70
N PRO A 390 2.19 -32.09 -4.44
CA PRO A 390 2.69 -32.43 -3.09
C PRO A 390 3.88 -31.57 -2.64
N ASN A 391 4.60 -30.93 -3.56
CA ASN A 391 5.83 -30.17 -3.27
C ASN A 391 5.57 -28.68 -2.99
N LEU A 392 4.59 -28.39 -2.13
CA LEU A 392 4.26 -27.02 -1.71
C LEU A 392 5.24 -26.51 -0.65
N VAL A 393 5.67 -25.25 -0.78
CA VAL A 393 6.53 -24.56 0.17
C VAL A 393 5.91 -23.20 0.49
N SER A 394 5.83 -22.82 1.76
CA SER A 394 5.39 -21.50 2.19
C SER A 394 6.18 -21.03 3.40
N VAL A 395 6.13 -19.73 3.72
CA VAL A 395 6.74 -19.16 4.93
C VAL A 395 5.96 -19.53 6.20
N TYR A 396 4.64 -19.75 6.08
CA TYR A 396 3.75 -20.00 7.22
C TYR A 396 3.48 -21.50 7.49
N GLY A 397 4.10 -22.39 6.72
CA GLY A 397 3.68 -23.79 6.63
C GLY A 397 2.49 -23.96 5.69
N VAL A 398 2.28 -25.18 5.18
CA VAL A 398 1.19 -25.52 4.25
C VAL A 398 0.22 -26.47 4.94
#